data_AF-A0A835UVW2-F1
#
_entry.id   AF-A0A835UVW2-F1
#
_cell.length_a   1.000
_cell.length_b   1.000
_cell.length_c   1.000
_cell.angle_alpha   90.00
_cell.angle_beta   90.00
_cell.angle_gamma   90.00
#
_symmetry.space_group_name_H-M   'P 1'
#
loop_
_entity.id
_entity.type
_entity.pdbx_description
1 polymer ?
#
loop_
_entity_poly.entity_id
_entity_poly.type
_entity_poly.pdbx_seq_one_letter_code
_entity_poly.pdbx_strand_id
1 'polypeptide(L)'
;MYPSLSLFALLLILDFSSLASPSGKQDLPVLPRPIFADRRFVIGSSDVGDGGSDNGAGDAAASGGAGGELGVGGGGAGGGSSGDHGDVSPEDAELLCASWRFAGEANNLAPWGTVPPECGTYVRKYMTGKAYDLDLQIVAREAASFARSLTLAGDGKDAWVFDVDDTLLSNLPYYAGHGYGLELFNASEFDKWIKKAAAPAERSTKDLTTRNLNSAGFQVWERLILRGDGDESKNTVVYKSEKRAEIVADGYIIHGNSGDQWSDLLGSKIAQRSFKLPNPMYHIP
;
A
#
# COMPACT_ATOMS: atom_id res chain seq x y z
N MET A 1 -12.51 11.76 -21.22
CA MET A 1 -13.53 12.17 -20.23
C MET A 1 -14.03 10.89 -19.57
N TYR A 2 -13.43 10.51 -18.43
CA TYR A 2 -13.95 9.47 -17.53
C TYR A 2 -13.54 9.86 -16.11
N PRO A 3 -14.46 10.35 -15.28
CA PRO A 3 -14.19 10.57 -13.87
C PRO A 3 -14.33 9.22 -13.19
N SER A 4 -13.30 8.37 -13.24
CA SER A 4 -13.29 7.18 -12.38
C SER A 4 -13.07 7.67 -10.96
N LEU A 5 -14.01 7.36 -10.07
CA LEU A 5 -13.95 7.57 -8.63
C LEU A 5 -12.85 6.71 -8.01
N SER A 6 -11.59 7.00 -8.34
CA SER A 6 -10.51 6.58 -7.48
C SER A 6 -10.51 7.60 -6.34
N LEU A 7 -10.86 7.10 -5.16
CA LEU A 7 -11.05 7.89 -3.95
C LEU A 7 -9.65 8.33 -3.51
N PHE A 8 -9.35 9.62 -3.63
CA PHE A 8 -7.97 10.08 -3.47
C PHE A 8 -7.79 11.06 -2.31
N ALA A 9 -7.38 10.47 -1.19
CA ALA A 9 -6.73 11.04 -0.01
C ALA A 9 -7.60 11.20 1.26
N LEU A 10 -7.17 10.51 2.32
CA LEU A 10 -7.65 10.72 3.69
C LEU A 10 -6.49 11.28 4.52
N LEU A 11 -6.72 12.41 5.19
CA LEU A 11 -5.75 13.13 6.02
C LEU A 11 -5.93 12.74 7.49
N LEU A 12 -4.86 12.24 8.11
CA LEU A 12 -4.79 11.88 9.53
C LEU A 12 -3.94 12.95 10.26
N ILE A 13 -4.52 13.59 11.27
CA ILE A 13 -3.89 14.69 12.02
C ILE A 13 -3.95 14.40 13.53
N LEU A 14 -2.99 14.95 14.28
CA LEU A 14 -2.95 14.90 15.75
C LEU A 14 -4.01 15.81 16.37
N ASP A 15 -4.76 15.34 17.38
CA ASP A 15 -5.44 16.22 18.34
C ASP A 15 -5.12 15.77 19.77
N PHE A 16 -4.43 16.62 20.55
CA PHE A 16 -4.10 16.39 21.95
C PHE A 16 -5.00 17.16 22.92
N SER A 17 -6.04 17.85 22.45
CA SER A 17 -6.92 18.66 23.30
C SER A 17 -7.64 17.84 24.40
N SER A 18 -7.61 16.50 24.33
CA SER A 18 -8.23 15.62 25.33
C SER A 18 -7.29 15.11 26.44
N LEU A 19 -5.97 15.39 26.41
CA LEU A 19 -5.04 14.89 27.45
C LEU A 19 -4.55 15.96 28.44
N ALA A 20 -5.02 17.20 28.30
CA ALA A 20 -4.84 18.20 29.33
C ALA A 20 -6.05 18.22 30.27
N SER A 21 -5.98 17.49 31.39
CA SER A 21 -6.43 18.11 32.64
C SER A 21 -5.69 17.55 33.86
N PRO A 22 -5.10 18.43 34.70
CA PRO A 22 -4.52 18.06 35.98
C PRO A 22 -5.61 17.85 37.04
N SER A 23 -5.47 16.80 37.83
CA SER A 23 -6.01 16.64 39.19
C SER A 23 -7.49 17.02 39.44
N GLY A 24 -8.34 16.01 39.64
CA GLY A 24 -9.59 16.17 40.41
C GLY A 24 -10.79 15.53 39.73
N LYS A 25 -11.37 14.54 40.40
CA LYS A 25 -12.63 13.86 40.04
C LYS A 25 -13.70 14.89 39.63
N GLN A 26 -14.21 14.85 38.40
CA GLN A 26 -15.62 15.05 38.00
C GLN A 26 -15.84 14.46 36.59
N ASP A 27 -17.10 14.12 36.31
CA ASP A 27 -17.59 13.20 35.27
C ASP A 27 -16.94 13.30 33.89
N LEU A 28 -16.64 12.14 33.30
CA LEU A 28 -16.17 12.00 31.92
C LEU A 28 -17.15 12.71 30.96
N PRO A 29 -16.71 13.71 30.17
CA PRO A 29 -17.55 14.26 29.14
C PRO A 29 -17.76 13.19 28.08
N VAL A 30 -19.02 12.83 27.83
CA VAL A 30 -19.41 12.07 26.64
C VAL A 30 -19.04 12.93 25.44
N LEU A 31 -17.92 12.60 24.79
CA LEU A 31 -17.48 13.28 23.58
C LEU A 31 -18.57 13.15 22.49
N PRO A 32 -18.88 14.22 21.75
CA PRO A 32 -19.79 14.11 20.62
C PRO A 32 -19.23 13.07 19.64
N ARG A 33 -20.09 12.16 19.23
CA ARG A 33 -19.76 11.09 18.28
C ARG A 33 -19.06 11.70 17.05
N PRO A 34 -18.04 11.05 16.47
CA PRO A 34 -17.45 11.49 15.21
C PRO A 34 -18.56 11.80 14.21
N ILE A 35 -18.42 12.85 13.41
CA ILE A 35 -19.40 13.28 12.38
C ILE A 35 -19.70 12.15 11.37
N PHE A 36 -18.89 11.08 11.34
CA PHE A 36 -19.11 9.87 10.55
C PHE A 36 -19.98 8.79 11.24
N ALA A 37 -20.44 8.99 12.47
CA ALA A 37 -21.32 8.04 13.16
C ALA A 37 -22.73 7.96 12.55
N ASP A 38 -23.13 8.94 11.73
CA ASP A 38 -24.44 8.98 11.07
C ASP A 38 -24.46 8.40 9.64
N ARG A 39 -23.33 7.92 9.12
CA ARG A 39 -23.31 6.99 7.98
C ARG A 39 -22.71 5.69 8.46
N ARG A 40 -23.54 4.66 8.67
CA ARG A 40 -23.13 3.31 9.06
C ARG A 40 -22.10 2.75 8.06
N PHE A 41 -20.81 3.02 8.29
CA PHE A 41 -19.74 2.10 7.95
C PHE A 41 -19.37 1.39 9.26
N VAL A 42 -20.13 0.34 9.56
CA VAL A 42 -19.80 -0.60 10.62
C VAL A 42 -18.64 -1.43 10.09
N ILE A 43 -17.41 -1.06 10.44
CA ILE A 43 -16.28 -1.96 10.24
C ILE A 43 -16.37 -3.00 11.37
N GLY A 44 -17.04 -4.12 11.09
CA GLY A 44 -17.33 -5.16 12.06
C GLY A 44 -16.06 -5.67 12.77
N SER A 45 -16.12 -5.74 14.10
CA SER A 45 -15.22 -6.55 14.90
C SER A 45 -15.78 -7.97 14.95
N SER A 46 -14.99 -8.94 14.52
CA SER A 46 -15.24 -10.34 14.86
C SER A 46 -14.01 -10.85 15.59
N ASP A 47 -14.23 -11.15 16.87
CA ASP A 47 -13.29 -11.72 17.82
C ASP A 47 -12.78 -13.10 17.38
N VAL A 48 -11.46 -13.29 17.40
CA VAL A 48 -10.77 -14.58 17.60
C VAL A 48 -9.43 -14.20 18.25
N GLY A 49 -9.12 -14.51 19.51
CA GLY A 49 -9.21 -15.81 20.18
C GLY A 49 -7.78 -16.37 20.28
N ASP A 50 -7.03 -15.91 21.27
CA ASP A 50 -5.68 -16.39 21.61
C ASP A 50 -5.71 -17.86 22.09
N GLY A 51 -4.73 -18.65 21.67
CA GLY A 51 -4.60 -20.07 21.97
C GLY A 51 -3.25 -20.58 21.48
N GLY A 52 -2.25 -20.55 22.37
CA GLY A 52 -0.85 -20.82 22.06
C GLY A 52 -0.39 -22.29 22.05
N SER A 53 0.92 -22.39 21.81
CA SER A 53 1.90 -23.39 22.28
C SER A 53 1.92 -24.82 21.71
N ASP A 54 2.98 -25.05 20.91
CA ASP A 54 4.20 -25.84 21.25
C ASP A 54 4.51 -27.17 20.54
N ASN A 55 5.84 -27.38 20.42
CA ASN A 55 6.64 -28.60 20.13
C ASN A 55 6.76 -29.03 18.66
N GLY A 56 7.92 -29.35 18.09
CA GLY A 56 9.29 -29.55 18.59
C GLY A 56 10.05 -30.55 17.70
N ALA A 57 11.38 -30.42 17.63
CA ALA A 57 12.41 -31.33 17.05
C ALA A 57 12.33 -31.60 15.53
N GLY A 58 13.39 -31.79 14.74
CA GLY A 58 14.84 -32.09 14.80
C GLY A 58 15.20 -32.42 13.32
N ASP A 59 16.39 -32.49 12.77
CA ASP A 59 17.75 -32.64 13.25
C ASP A 59 18.73 -32.35 12.09
N ALA A 60 19.95 -32.05 12.50
CA ALA A 60 21.25 -32.45 11.94
C ALA A 60 21.69 -32.15 10.48
N ALA A 61 22.85 -31.49 10.49
CA ALA A 61 23.93 -31.34 9.52
C ALA A 61 24.27 -32.53 8.58
N ALA A 62 24.84 -32.17 7.42
CA ALA A 62 25.99 -32.89 6.85
C ALA A 62 26.87 -31.94 6.02
N SER A 63 28.14 -31.87 6.42
CA SER A 63 29.29 -31.32 5.69
C SER A 63 29.89 -32.35 4.73
N GLY A 64 30.45 -31.91 3.59
CA GLY A 64 31.33 -32.73 2.76
C GLY A 64 31.82 -31.96 1.52
N GLY A 65 33.14 -31.81 1.38
CA GLY A 65 33.79 -30.99 0.35
C GLY A 65 34.43 -31.75 -0.82
N ALA A 66 35.36 -31.04 -1.49
CA ALA A 66 36.17 -31.37 -2.68
C ALA A 66 35.39 -31.29 -4.02
N GLY A 67 35.90 -30.73 -5.12
CA GLY A 67 37.24 -30.31 -5.51
C GLY A 67 37.49 -30.75 -6.97
N GLY A 68 37.95 -29.84 -7.83
CA GLY A 68 38.42 -30.09 -9.22
C GLY A 68 37.41 -29.70 -10.30
N GLU A 69 37.77 -29.26 -11.49
CA GLU A 69 39.03 -28.79 -12.08
C GLU A 69 38.65 -28.05 -13.38
N LEU A 70 39.48 -27.11 -13.82
CA LEU A 70 39.31 -26.31 -15.03
C LEU A 70 39.54 -27.14 -16.29
N GLY A 71 38.59 -27.11 -17.23
CA GLY A 71 38.73 -27.69 -18.57
C GLY A 71 38.42 -26.64 -19.66
N VAL A 72 39.47 -26.15 -20.31
CA VAL A 72 39.41 -25.31 -21.52
C VAL A 72 39.40 -26.23 -22.75
N GLY A 73 38.46 -26.03 -23.67
CA GLY A 73 38.45 -26.68 -24.98
C GLY A 73 37.64 -25.84 -25.97
N GLY A 74 38.30 -25.32 -27.00
CA GLY A 74 37.70 -24.43 -28.00
C GLY A 74 37.33 -25.11 -29.32
N GLY A 75 36.53 -24.39 -30.12
CA GLY A 75 36.53 -24.44 -31.58
C GLY A 75 35.36 -25.14 -32.26
N GLY A 76 34.62 -24.41 -33.11
CA GLY A 76 33.84 -25.01 -34.21
C GLY A 76 32.53 -24.29 -34.54
N ALA A 77 32.49 -23.61 -35.68
CA ALA A 77 31.32 -22.92 -36.24
C ALA A 77 30.31 -23.86 -36.93
N GLY A 78 29.04 -23.44 -37.01
CA GLY A 78 28.12 -23.91 -38.05
C GLY A 78 26.64 -23.97 -37.69
N GLY A 79 25.87 -22.95 -38.12
CA GLY A 79 24.56 -23.07 -38.77
C GLY A 79 23.34 -23.58 -37.98
N GLY A 80 22.25 -22.80 -38.03
CA GLY A 80 20.90 -23.34 -37.86
C GLY A 80 19.97 -22.48 -37.02
N SER A 81 19.28 -21.54 -37.67
CA SER A 81 18.09 -20.90 -37.14
C SER A 81 16.96 -21.93 -37.03
N SER A 82 16.43 -22.11 -35.82
CA SER A 82 15.04 -22.50 -35.59
C SER A 82 14.65 -21.93 -34.22
N GLY A 83 13.73 -20.98 -34.23
CA GLY A 83 13.20 -20.34 -33.04
C GLY A 83 12.62 -21.38 -32.09
N ASP A 84 13.31 -21.59 -30.99
CA ASP A 84 12.82 -22.26 -29.81
C ASP A 84 11.98 -21.24 -29.05
N HIS A 85 10.66 -21.33 -29.16
CA HIS A 85 9.80 -20.80 -28.09
C HIS A 85 9.98 -21.76 -26.90
N GLY A 86 11.14 -21.64 -26.26
CA GLY A 86 11.49 -22.42 -25.09
C GLY A 86 10.44 -22.14 -24.03
N ASP A 87 9.76 -23.21 -23.63
CA ASP A 87 8.85 -23.22 -22.49
C ASP A 87 9.63 -22.72 -21.27
N VAL A 88 9.36 -21.48 -20.85
CA VAL A 88 10.03 -20.87 -19.70
C VAL A 88 9.67 -21.73 -18.50
N SER A 89 10.67 -22.26 -17.80
CA SER A 89 10.41 -23.11 -16.65
C SER A 89 9.56 -22.35 -15.62
N PRO A 90 8.70 -23.02 -14.83
CA PRO A 90 7.90 -22.35 -13.82
C PRO A 90 8.74 -21.55 -12.81
N GLU A 91 9.97 -21.98 -12.54
CA GLU A 91 10.93 -21.29 -11.69
C GLU A 91 11.46 -20.01 -12.35
N ASP A 92 11.86 -20.08 -13.62
CA ASP A 92 12.32 -18.91 -14.38
C ASP A 92 11.19 -17.88 -14.55
N ALA A 93 9.96 -18.33 -14.77
CA ALA A 93 8.79 -17.46 -14.83
C ALA A 93 8.51 -16.77 -13.49
N GLU A 94 8.66 -17.48 -12.36
CA GLU A 94 8.53 -16.89 -11.03
C GLU A 94 9.63 -15.85 -10.76
N LEU A 95 10.88 -16.12 -11.13
CA LEU A 95 12.00 -15.18 -10.99
C LEU A 95 11.83 -13.95 -11.88
N LEU A 96 11.40 -14.15 -13.13
CA LEU A 96 11.13 -13.06 -14.07
C LEU A 96 10.04 -12.14 -13.53
N CYS A 97 8.92 -12.71 -13.09
CA CYS A 97 7.78 -11.93 -12.62
C CYS A 97 8.02 -11.27 -11.25
N ALA A 98 8.84 -11.88 -10.39
CA ALA A 98 9.34 -11.23 -9.19
C ALA A 98 10.23 -10.04 -9.51
N SER A 99 11.10 -10.16 -10.51
CA SER A 99 11.96 -9.08 -10.97
C SER A 99 11.16 -7.95 -11.63
N TRP A 100 10.15 -8.28 -12.43
CA TRP A 100 9.21 -7.32 -13.00
C TRP A 100 8.47 -6.54 -11.90
N ARG A 101 7.89 -7.24 -10.91
CA ARG A 101 7.24 -6.59 -9.75
C ARG A 101 8.21 -5.62 -9.08
N PHE A 102 9.41 -6.10 -8.74
CA PHE A 102 10.41 -5.26 -8.07
C PHE A 102 10.77 -4.02 -8.89
N ALA A 103 10.94 -4.15 -10.21
CA ALA A 103 11.19 -3.03 -11.09
C ALA A 103 10.02 -2.03 -11.13
N GLY A 104 8.77 -2.52 -11.10
CA GLY A 104 7.57 -1.68 -10.99
C GLY A 104 7.54 -0.92 -9.67
N GLU A 105 7.77 -1.60 -8.55
CA GLU A 105 7.81 -0.99 -7.22
C GLU A 105 8.95 0.03 -7.08
N ALA A 106 10.08 -0.20 -7.74
CA ALA A 106 11.21 0.73 -7.78
C ALA A 106 11.06 1.88 -8.78
N ASN A 107 9.91 1.99 -9.47
CA ASN A 107 9.63 2.99 -10.50
C ASN A 107 10.59 2.94 -11.70
N ASN A 108 11.11 1.75 -12.05
CA ASN A 108 12.04 1.56 -13.18
C ASN A 108 11.31 1.25 -14.50
N LEU A 109 10.06 0.80 -14.42
CA LEU A 109 9.27 0.43 -15.60
C LEU A 109 8.62 1.66 -16.22
N ALA A 110 8.47 1.64 -17.56
CA ALA A 110 7.56 2.56 -18.23
C ALA A 110 6.10 2.27 -17.81
N PRO A 111 5.17 3.24 -17.88
CA PRO A 111 3.77 3.03 -17.53
C PRO A 111 3.17 1.81 -18.24
N TRP A 112 2.45 0.96 -17.50
CA TRP A 112 1.78 -0.23 -18.05
C TRP A 112 0.26 -0.17 -17.85
N GLY A 113 -0.47 -0.71 -18.82
CA GLY A 113 -1.94 -0.79 -18.77
C GLY A 113 -2.48 -2.09 -18.16
N THR A 114 -1.70 -3.17 -18.24
CA THR A 114 -2.02 -4.49 -17.67
C THR A 114 -0.75 -5.16 -17.17
N VAL A 115 -0.90 -6.09 -16.23
CA VAL A 115 0.14 -7.04 -15.85
C VAL A 115 0.56 -7.85 -17.09
N PRO A 116 1.86 -8.14 -17.31
CA PRO A 116 2.29 -9.05 -18.36
C PRO A 116 1.55 -10.40 -18.24
N PRO A 117 0.97 -10.94 -19.32
CA PRO A 117 0.16 -12.16 -19.26
C PRO A 117 0.85 -13.34 -18.55
N GLU A 118 2.14 -13.50 -18.79
CA GLU A 118 3.01 -14.50 -18.14
C GLU A 118 3.11 -14.34 -16.62
N CYS A 119 2.88 -13.14 -16.10
CA CYS A 119 2.99 -12.81 -14.67
C CYS A 119 1.66 -12.83 -13.91
N GLY A 120 0.53 -13.11 -14.56
CA GLY A 120 -0.78 -13.14 -13.89
C GLY A 120 -0.86 -14.14 -12.73
N THR A 121 -0.32 -15.34 -12.92
CA THR A 121 -0.26 -16.36 -11.86
C THR A 121 0.62 -15.92 -10.70
N TYR A 122 1.77 -15.30 -11.00
CA TYR A 122 2.67 -14.75 -10.00
C TYR A 122 1.99 -13.64 -9.18
N VAL A 123 1.37 -12.66 -9.84
CA VAL A 123 0.71 -11.52 -9.18
C VAL A 123 -0.41 -12.01 -8.28
N ARG A 124 -1.24 -12.96 -8.73
CA ARG A 124 -2.25 -13.62 -7.88
C ARG A 124 -1.62 -14.25 -6.64
N LYS A 125 -0.58 -15.07 -6.82
CA LYS A 125 0.13 -15.77 -5.72
C LYS A 125 0.72 -14.77 -4.72
N TYR A 126 1.33 -13.70 -5.22
CA TYR A 126 1.88 -12.62 -4.40
C TYR A 126 0.79 -11.92 -3.60
N MET A 127 -0.23 -11.36 -4.28
CA MET A 127 -1.28 -10.55 -3.67
C MET A 127 -2.11 -11.33 -2.66
N THR A 128 -2.34 -12.63 -2.88
CA THR A 128 -3.09 -13.49 -1.95
C THR A 128 -2.22 -14.13 -0.87
N GLY A 129 -0.89 -14.04 -1.01
CA GLY A 129 0.06 -14.78 -0.20
C GLY A 129 0.75 -13.95 0.88
N LYS A 130 1.52 -14.66 1.72
CA LYS A 130 2.27 -14.10 2.85
C LYS A 130 3.32 -13.06 2.44
N ALA A 131 3.82 -13.11 1.20
CA ALA A 131 4.81 -12.16 0.71
C ALA A 131 4.26 -10.73 0.71
N TYR A 132 3.03 -10.52 0.23
CA TYR A 132 2.37 -9.22 0.25
C TYR A 132 2.15 -8.72 1.70
N ASP A 133 1.68 -9.59 2.59
CA ASP A 133 1.48 -9.24 4.01
C ASP A 133 2.79 -8.85 4.71
N LEU A 134 3.91 -9.49 4.37
CA LEU A 134 5.23 -9.16 4.92
C LEU A 134 5.75 -7.83 4.39
N ASP A 135 5.61 -7.57 3.08
CA ASP A 135 6.02 -6.30 2.48
C ASP A 135 5.22 -5.13 3.11
N LEU A 136 3.89 -5.28 3.27
CA LEU A 136 3.07 -4.29 3.95
C LEU A 136 3.46 -4.09 5.42
N GLN A 137 3.77 -5.17 6.16
CA GLN A 137 4.23 -5.07 7.55
C GLN A 137 5.55 -4.31 7.68
N ILE A 138 6.48 -4.51 6.75
CA ILE A 138 7.76 -3.78 6.75
C ILE A 138 7.50 -2.29 6.58
N VAL A 139 6.70 -1.90 5.58
CA VAL A 139 6.35 -0.48 5.34
C VAL A 139 5.64 0.13 6.56
N ALA A 140 4.67 -0.58 7.15
CA ALA A 140 3.95 -0.10 8.33
C ALA A 140 4.87 0.05 9.57
N ARG A 141 5.81 -0.87 9.79
CA ARG A 141 6.79 -0.80 10.90
C ARG A 141 7.76 0.37 10.70
N GLU A 142 8.22 0.60 9.48
CA GLU A 142 9.08 1.72 9.15
C GLU A 142 8.37 3.06 9.33
N ALA A 143 7.13 3.17 8.85
CA ALA A 143 6.27 4.33 9.07
C ALA A 143 6.07 4.62 10.55
N ALA A 144 5.75 3.58 11.33
CA ALA A 144 5.58 3.68 12.77
C ALA A 144 6.86 4.11 13.50
N SER A 145 8.00 3.54 13.12
CA SER A 145 9.30 3.87 13.69
C SER A 145 9.65 5.35 13.45
N PHE A 146 9.44 5.80 12.21
CA PHE A 146 9.62 7.20 11.85
C PHE A 146 8.67 8.10 12.63
N ALA A 147 7.37 7.79 12.67
CA ALA A 147 6.38 8.58 13.40
C ALA A 147 6.75 8.79 14.87
N ARG A 148 7.22 7.73 15.56
CA ARG A 148 7.68 7.81 16.95
C ARG A 148 8.97 8.61 17.15
N SER A 149 9.76 8.81 16.10
CA SER A 149 11.01 9.59 16.16
C SER A 149 10.78 11.10 15.99
N LEU A 150 9.58 11.52 15.61
CA LEU A 150 9.26 12.91 15.36
C LEU A 150 9.11 13.69 16.68
N THR A 151 9.64 14.90 16.70
CA THR A 151 9.28 15.92 17.68
C THR A 151 8.13 16.73 17.11
N LEU A 152 6.94 16.52 17.66
CA LEU A 152 5.70 17.15 17.22
C LEU A 152 5.58 18.57 17.82
N ALA A 153 5.02 19.51 17.07
CA ALA A 153 4.93 20.91 17.49
C ALA A 153 3.91 21.11 18.63
N GLY A 154 2.90 20.23 18.71
CA GLY A 154 1.86 20.28 19.75
C GLY A 154 0.81 21.39 19.53
N ASP A 155 0.82 22.01 18.36
CA ASP A 155 -0.15 23.03 17.92
C ASP A 155 -1.32 22.45 17.10
N GLY A 156 -1.35 21.12 16.95
CA GLY A 156 -2.34 20.41 16.13
C GLY A 156 -2.10 20.56 14.63
N LYS A 157 -0.90 20.97 14.20
CA LYS A 157 -0.56 21.18 12.78
C LYS A 157 0.42 20.15 12.22
N ASP A 158 0.65 19.04 12.92
CA ASP A 158 1.41 17.92 12.39
C ASP A 158 0.47 16.93 11.67
N ALA A 159 0.78 16.59 10.42
CA ALA A 159 -0.09 15.81 9.54
C ALA A 159 0.60 14.59 8.93
N TRP A 160 -0.21 13.56 8.68
CA TRP A 160 0.13 12.41 7.86
C TRP A 160 -0.92 12.22 6.76
N VAL A 161 -0.47 12.12 5.51
CA VAL A 161 -1.36 11.93 4.35
C VAL A 161 -1.42 10.44 4.00
N PHE A 162 -2.62 9.92 3.78
CA PHE A 162 -2.83 8.57 3.26
C PHE A 162 -3.56 8.63 1.93
N ASP A 163 -3.11 7.83 0.98
CA ASP A 163 -4.00 7.36 -0.07
C ASP A 163 -5.08 6.42 0.50
N VAL A 164 -6.15 6.16 -0.25
CA VAL A 164 -7.27 5.33 0.20
C VAL A 164 -7.26 3.97 -0.48
N ASP A 165 -7.29 3.95 -1.81
CA ASP A 165 -7.45 2.75 -2.62
C ASP A 165 -6.13 1.94 -2.60
N ASP A 166 -6.20 0.65 -2.25
CA ASP A 166 -5.08 -0.27 -1.99
C ASP A 166 -3.99 0.26 -1.01
N THR A 167 -4.35 1.28 -0.22
CA THR A 167 -3.55 1.80 0.90
C THR A 167 -4.26 1.62 2.23
N LEU A 168 -5.50 2.08 2.32
CA LEU A 168 -6.39 1.89 3.48
C LEU A 168 -7.48 0.87 3.19
N LEU A 169 -8.01 0.85 1.97
CA LEU A 169 -9.08 -0.02 1.51
C LEU A 169 -8.60 -0.87 0.34
N SER A 170 -8.77 -2.19 0.40
CA SER A 170 -8.28 -3.10 -0.62
C SER A 170 -9.27 -3.23 -1.79
N ASN A 171 -8.79 -3.03 -3.02
CA ASN A 171 -9.53 -3.37 -4.24
C ASN A 171 -9.25 -4.80 -4.70
N LEU A 172 -8.44 -5.57 -3.95
CA LEU A 172 -8.14 -6.96 -4.25
C LEU A 172 -9.39 -7.81 -4.58
N PRO A 173 -10.55 -7.68 -3.92
CA PRO A 173 -11.74 -8.45 -4.30
C PRO A 173 -12.30 -8.07 -5.68
N TYR A 174 -12.18 -6.81 -6.10
CA TYR A 174 -12.52 -6.41 -7.47
C TYR A 174 -11.55 -7.07 -8.45
N TYR A 175 -10.24 -6.90 -8.24
CA TYR A 175 -9.23 -7.44 -9.14
C TYR A 175 -9.19 -8.97 -9.18
N ALA A 176 -9.60 -9.65 -8.11
CA ALA A 176 -9.77 -11.11 -8.11
C ALA A 176 -10.78 -11.60 -9.15
N GLY A 177 -11.81 -10.79 -9.45
CA GLY A 177 -12.79 -11.03 -10.52
C GLY A 177 -12.35 -10.59 -11.91
N HIS A 178 -11.24 -9.86 -12.04
CA HIS A 178 -10.74 -9.24 -13.28
C HIS A 178 -9.26 -9.61 -13.54
N GLY A 179 -8.91 -10.86 -13.22
CA GLY A 179 -7.61 -11.42 -13.57
C GLY A 179 -6.40 -10.84 -12.84
N TYR A 180 -6.57 -10.16 -11.70
CA TYR A 180 -5.46 -9.57 -10.92
C TYR A 180 -4.60 -8.57 -11.72
N GLY A 181 -5.23 -7.79 -12.59
CA GLY A 181 -4.55 -6.78 -13.43
C GLY A 181 -4.24 -7.25 -14.85
N LEU A 182 -4.67 -8.45 -15.23
CA LEU A 182 -4.57 -8.94 -16.61
C LEU A 182 -5.56 -8.27 -17.57
N GLU A 183 -6.61 -7.64 -17.04
CA GLU A 183 -7.64 -6.96 -17.82
C GLU A 183 -7.43 -5.44 -17.76
N LEU A 184 -7.76 -4.75 -18.85
CA LEU A 184 -7.78 -3.29 -18.87
C LEU A 184 -8.82 -2.77 -17.87
N PHE A 185 -8.44 -1.75 -17.10
CA PHE A 185 -9.31 -1.15 -16.11
C PHE A 185 -10.60 -0.59 -16.74
N ASN A 186 -11.75 -0.99 -16.18
CA ASN A 186 -13.06 -0.51 -16.59
C ASN A 186 -13.70 0.34 -15.49
N ALA A 187 -13.61 1.67 -15.65
CA ALA A 187 -14.12 2.64 -14.68
C ALA A 187 -15.61 2.43 -14.35
N SER A 188 -16.45 2.12 -15.34
CA SER A 188 -17.89 1.93 -15.13
C SER A 188 -18.20 0.68 -14.31
N GLU A 189 -17.44 -0.40 -14.50
CA GLU A 189 -17.60 -1.62 -13.70
C GLU A 189 -17.06 -1.45 -12.29
N PHE A 190 -15.93 -0.76 -12.15
CA PHE A 190 -15.38 -0.39 -10.86
C PHE A 190 -16.36 0.48 -10.07
N ASP A 191 -16.96 1.51 -10.67
CA ASP A 191 -17.96 2.35 -10.02
C ASP A 191 -19.18 1.55 -9.53
N LYS A 192 -19.63 0.56 -10.32
CA LYS A 192 -20.70 -0.36 -9.91
C LYS A 192 -20.28 -1.23 -8.74
N TRP A 193 -19.01 -1.60 -8.65
CA TRP A 193 -18.48 -2.37 -7.52
C TRP A 193 -18.35 -1.52 -6.25
N ILE A 194 -17.81 -0.30 -6.35
CA ILE A 194 -17.71 0.66 -5.24
C ILE A 194 -19.07 0.97 -4.63
N LYS A 195 -20.12 1.13 -5.45
CA LYS A 195 -21.50 1.37 -4.97
C LYS A 195 -22.06 0.23 -4.10
N LYS A 196 -21.47 -0.96 -4.13
CA LYS A 196 -21.82 -2.07 -3.24
C LYS A 196 -21.14 -1.96 -1.87
N ALA A 197 -20.27 -0.97 -1.66
CA ALA A 197 -19.51 -0.74 -0.43
C ALA A 197 -18.77 -2.00 0.08
N ALA A 198 -18.24 -2.78 -0.86
CA ALA A 198 -17.70 -4.12 -0.60
C ALA A 198 -16.17 -4.14 -0.40
N ALA A 199 -15.50 -2.99 -0.43
CA ALA A 199 -14.06 -2.90 -0.23
C ALA A 199 -13.70 -3.19 1.24
N PRO A 200 -12.95 -4.27 1.53
CA PRO A 200 -12.44 -4.50 2.88
C PRO A 200 -11.31 -3.52 3.20
N ALA A 201 -10.99 -3.36 4.47
CA ALA A 201 -9.76 -2.68 4.84
C ALA A 201 -8.53 -3.50 4.39
N GLU A 202 -7.45 -2.82 4.05
CA GLU A 202 -6.22 -3.49 3.63
C GLU A 202 -5.62 -4.28 4.81
N ARG A 203 -5.32 -5.56 4.56
CA ARG A 203 -5.30 -6.64 5.57
C ARG A 203 -4.33 -6.39 6.72
N SER A 204 -3.20 -5.76 6.43
CA SER A 204 -2.15 -5.47 7.41
C SER A 204 -2.05 -4.00 7.82
N THR A 205 -2.72 -3.07 7.14
CA THR A 205 -2.65 -1.64 7.49
C THR A 205 -3.66 -1.26 8.56
N LYS A 206 -4.87 -1.82 8.53
CA LYS A 206 -5.94 -1.39 9.46
C LYS A 206 -5.53 -1.48 10.93
N ASP A 207 -4.98 -2.60 11.35
CA ASP A 207 -4.67 -2.78 12.76
C ASP A 207 -3.27 -2.29 13.11
N LEU A 208 -2.25 -2.55 12.28
CA LEU A 208 -0.88 -2.15 12.61
C LEU A 208 -0.63 -0.66 12.35
N THR A 209 -0.99 -0.15 11.17
CA THR A 209 -0.75 1.26 10.81
C THR A 209 -1.56 2.18 11.72
N THR A 210 -2.87 1.96 11.87
CA THR A 210 -3.69 2.79 12.76
C THR A 210 -3.28 2.66 14.23
N ARG A 211 -3.00 1.46 14.76
CA ARG A 211 -2.53 1.35 16.17
C ARG A 211 -1.19 2.05 16.37
N ASN A 212 -0.26 1.90 15.43
CA ASN A 212 1.07 2.51 15.53
C ASN A 212 1.01 4.03 15.44
N LEU A 213 0.22 4.56 14.51
CA LEU A 213 -0.01 5.99 14.33
C LEU A 213 -0.73 6.58 15.54
N ASN A 214 -1.79 5.93 16.03
CA ASN A 214 -2.46 6.32 17.26
C ASN A 214 -1.49 6.36 18.45
N SER A 215 -0.60 5.37 18.56
CA SER A 215 0.44 5.30 19.59
C SER A 215 1.52 6.37 19.44
N ALA A 216 1.73 6.87 18.22
CA ALA A 216 2.61 8.00 17.91
C ALA A 216 1.88 9.36 18.01
N GLY A 217 0.60 9.38 18.40
CA GLY A 217 -0.22 10.59 18.60
C GLY A 217 -1.21 10.89 17.46
N PHE A 218 -1.11 10.23 16.31
CA PHE A 218 -1.97 10.42 15.13
C PHE A 218 -3.29 9.67 15.32
N GLN A 219 -4.26 10.31 15.97
CA GLN A 219 -5.47 9.65 16.47
C GLN A 219 -6.77 10.09 15.76
N VAL A 220 -6.76 11.18 15.00
CA VAL A 220 -7.97 11.76 14.41
C VAL A 220 -7.86 11.86 12.89
N TRP A 221 -8.84 11.27 12.19
CA TRP A 221 -9.07 11.56 10.78
C TRP A 221 -9.75 12.92 10.67
N GLU A 222 -9.06 13.92 10.15
CA GLU A 222 -9.61 15.29 10.08
C GLU A 222 -10.37 15.51 8.77
N ARG A 223 -9.82 15.07 7.63
CA ARG A 223 -10.35 15.41 6.30
C ARG A 223 -10.31 14.23 5.34
N LEU A 224 -11.40 14.02 4.62
CA LEU A 224 -11.44 13.22 3.39
C LEU A 224 -11.46 14.20 2.21
N ILE A 225 -10.44 14.16 1.38
CA ILE A 225 -10.31 15.00 0.19
C ILE A 225 -10.62 14.11 -1.00
N LEU A 226 -11.58 14.49 -1.83
CA LEU A 226 -11.96 13.74 -3.03
C LEU A 226 -11.88 14.66 -4.23
N ARG A 227 -11.63 14.07 -5.41
CA ARG A 227 -11.72 14.82 -6.66
C ARG A 227 -13.12 15.40 -6.80
N GLY A 228 -13.19 16.67 -7.14
CA GLY A 228 -14.44 17.39 -7.38
C GLY A 228 -14.65 17.71 -8.86
N ASP A 229 -15.71 18.48 -9.13
CA ASP A 229 -16.00 19.00 -10.46
C ASP A 229 -14.82 19.86 -10.95
N GLY A 230 -14.32 19.56 -12.15
CA GLY A 230 -13.17 20.25 -12.76
C GLY A 230 -11.81 19.62 -12.48
N ASP A 231 -11.73 18.57 -11.65
CA ASP A 231 -10.50 17.81 -11.43
C ASP A 231 -10.36 16.61 -12.38
N GLU A 232 -11.35 16.33 -13.24
CA GLU A 232 -11.46 15.06 -13.99
C GLU A 232 -10.33 14.87 -15.01
N SER A 233 -9.79 15.96 -15.56
CA SER A 233 -8.68 15.92 -16.52
C SER A 233 -7.32 16.09 -15.86
N LYS A 234 -7.25 16.32 -14.55
CA LYS A 234 -5.97 16.56 -13.87
C LYS A 234 -5.20 15.27 -13.68
N ASN A 235 -3.96 15.25 -14.13
CA ASN A 235 -3.00 14.20 -13.81
C ASN A 235 -2.93 14.00 -12.28
N THR A 236 -2.77 12.74 -11.84
CA THR A 236 -2.84 12.36 -10.41
C THR A 236 -1.75 13.02 -9.58
N VAL A 237 -0.50 13.07 -10.08
CA VAL A 237 0.61 13.76 -9.40
C VAL A 237 0.28 15.24 -9.19
N VAL A 238 -0.27 15.90 -10.22
CA VAL A 238 -0.63 17.33 -10.16
C VAL A 238 -1.74 17.56 -9.13
N TYR A 239 -2.85 16.83 -9.24
CA TYR A 239 -3.98 16.95 -8.30
C TYR A 239 -3.52 16.72 -6.86
N LYS A 240 -2.77 15.65 -6.57
CA LYS A 240 -2.30 15.35 -5.22
C LYS A 240 -1.30 16.39 -4.70
N SER A 241 -0.46 16.93 -5.58
CA SER A 241 0.44 18.03 -5.23
C SER A 241 -0.32 19.30 -4.82
N GLU A 242 -1.37 19.67 -5.56
CA GLU A 242 -2.24 20.80 -5.22
C GLU A 242 -2.90 20.61 -3.86
N LYS A 243 -3.42 19.41 -3.57
CA LYS A 243 -4.06 19.11 -2.27
C LYS A 243 -3.07 19.12 -1.11
N ARG A 244 -1.84 18.65 -1.30
CA ARG A 244 -0.78 18.82 -0.30
C ARG A 244 -0.39 20.29 -0.13
N ALA A 245 -0.43 21.09 -1.20
CA ALA A 245 -0.18 22.52 -1.10
C ALA A 245 -1.26 23.26 -0.31
N GLU A 246 -2.53 22.90 -0.47
CA GLU A 246 -3.65 23.40 0.34
C GLU A 246 -3.44 23.04 1.83
N ILE A 247 -3.08 21.79 2.14
CA ILE A 247 -2.77 21.36 3.52
C ILE A 247 -1.62 22.19 4.12
N VAL A 248 -0.53 22.39 3.39
CA VAL A 248 0.60 23.21 3.86
C VAL A 248 0.21 24.69 4.01
N ALA A 249 -0.63 25.22 3.12
CA ALA A 249 -1.13 26.59 3.20
C ALA A 249 -2.02 26.82 4.44
N ASP A 250 -2.72 25.79 4.89
CA ASP A 250 -3.50 25.77 6.14
C ASP A 250 -2.65 25.66 7.41
N GLY A 251 -1.33 25.70 7.25
CA GLY A 251 -0.34 25.72 8.33
C GLY A 251 0.16 24.34 8.75
N TYR A 252 -0.22 23.26 8.07
CA TYR A 252 0.21 21.91 8.46
C TYR A 252 1.62 21.59 7.98
N ILE A 253 2.34 20.83 8.81
CA ILE A 253 3.58 20.15 8.47
C ILE A 253 3.25 18.70 8.14
N ILE A 254 3.48 18.31 6.88
CA ILE A 254 3.26 16.92 6.44
C ILE A 254 4.54 16.12 6.76
N HIS A 255 4.50 15.32 7.83
CA HIS A 255 5.64 14.47 8.19
C HIS A 255 5.72 13.21 7.35
N GLY A 256 4.58 12.54 7.18
CA GLY A 256 4.49 11.27 6.46
C GLY A 256 3.47 11.31 5.34
N ASN A 257 3.75 10.58 4.27
CA ASN A 257 2.80 10.31 3.19
C ASN A 257 2.88 8.83 2.82
N SER A 258 1.74 8.13 2.84
CA SER A 258 1.65 6.70 2.56
C SER A 258 0.69 6.45 1.41
N GLY A 259 1.13 5.69 0.41
CA GLY A 259 0.35 5.39 -0.79
C GLY A 259 0.90 4.18 -1.54
N ASP A 260 0.07 3.52 -2.33
CA ASP A 260 0.41 2.34 -3.13
C ASP A 260 0.91 2.70 -4.52
N GLN A 261 0.86 3.98 -4.92
CA GLN A 261 1.37 4.46 -6.20
C GLN A 261 2.45 5.54 -6.01
N TRP A 262 3.40 5.60 -6.94
CA TRP A 262 4.38 6.70 -6.93
C TRP A 262 3.72 8.06 -7.18
N SER A 263 2.59 8.09 -7.89
CA SER A 263 1.81 9.32 -8.09
C SER A 263 1.23 9.91 -6.79
N ASP A 264 1.18 9.13 -5.72
CA ASP A 264 0.77 9.60 -4.39
C ASP A 264 1.89 10.37 -3.69
N LEU A 265 3.12 9.98 -3.97
CA LEU A 265 4.31 10.33 -3.20
C LEU A 265 5.19 11.38 -3.89
N LEU A 266 5.08 11.50 -5.22
CA LEU A 266 5.84 12.42 -6.06
C LEU A 266 5.13 13.76 -6.26
N GLY A 267 5.83 14.69 -6.92
CA GLY A 267 5.35 16.03 -7.24
C GLY A 267 5.88 17.09 -6.29
N SER A 268 5.03 18.06 -5.92
CA SER A 268 5.40 19.15 -5.01
C SER A 268 4.77 18.98 -3.63
N LYS A 269 5.28 19.72 -2.63
CA LYS A 269 4.81 19.68 -1.23
C LYS A 269 4.81 18.24 -0.67
N ILE A 270 5.87 17.50 -0.99
CA ILE A 270 6.08 16.15 -0.49
C ILE A 270 6.26 16.17 1.03
N ALA A 271 5.90 15.05 1.66
CA ALA A 271 6.13 14.85 3.09
C ALA A 271 7.63 14.77 3.40
N GLN A 272 7.98 14.91 4.69
CA GLN A 272 9.35 14.67 5.15
C GLN A 272 9.83 13.23 4.84
N ARG A 273 8.93 12.25 4.93
CA ARG A 273 9.19 10.87 4.48
C ARG A 273 7.97 10.27 3.78
N SER A 274 8.22 9.59 2.67
CA SER A 274 7.21 8.86 1.90
C SER A 274 7.33 7.35 2.13
N PHE A 275 6.19 6.66 2.14
CA PHE A 275 6.08 5.22 2.39
C PHE A 275 5.26 4.57 1.27
N LYS A 276 5.95 3.90 0.35
CA LYS A 276 5.36 3.21 -0.80
C LYS A 276 4.87 1.82 -0.39
N LEU A 277 3.57 1.57 -0.50
CA LEU A 277 2.98 0.25 -0.36
C LEU A 277 3.08 -0.50 -1.69
N PRO A 278 3.29 -1.83 -1.68
CA PRO A 278 3.33 -2.60 -2.92
C PRO A 278 1.96 -2.67 -3.59
N ASN A 279 1.93 -2.53 -4.91
CA ASN A 279 0.75 -2.81 -5.73
C ASN A 279 1.14 -3.14 -7.18
N PRO A 280 1.32 -4.43 -7.51
CA PRO A 280 1.59 -4.86 -8.89
C PRO A 280 0.35 -4.95 -9.79
N MET A 281 -0.88 -4.82 -9.25
CA MET A 281 -2.09 -5.09 -10.03
C MET A 281 -2.37 -4.01 -11.08
N TYR A 282 -1.96 -2.76 -10.83
CA TYR A 282 -2.13 -1.64 -11.75
C TYR A 282 -1.10 -0.54 -11.51
N HIS A 283 -1.01 0.40 -12.46
CA HIS A 283 -0.11 1.55 -12.38
C HIS A 283 -0.83 2.85 -12.70
N ILE A 284 -0.61 3.87 -11.86
CA ILE A 284 -1.13 5.22 -12.06
C ILE A 284 0.05 6.18 -12.30
N PRO A 285 0.28 6.61 -13.56
CA PRO A 285 1.37 7.51 -13.92
C PRO A 285 1.19 8.96 -13.42
#